data_AF-A0A3D3M240-F1
#
_entry.id   AF-A0A3D3M240-F1
#
_cell.length_a   1.000
_cell.length_b   1.000
_cell.length_c   1.000
_cell.angle_alpha   90.00
_cell.angle_beta   90.00
_cell.angle_gamma   90.00
#
_symmetry.space_group_name_H-M   'P 1'
#
loop_
_entity.id
_entity.type
_entity.pdbx_description
1 polymer ?
#
loop_
_entity_poly.entity_id
_entity_poly.type
_entity_poly.pdbx_seq_one_letter_code
_entity_poly.pdbx_strand_id
1 'polypeptide(L)'
;MIEAGEPFTEFVEPIPSVTDLQAVERDWRDSELERSRWLRERHRDEQELQVETTLSSEHFSELLAWFQALRDWPQSSAFPSSEQRPQRPAWLAGYLN
;
A
#
# COMPACT_ATOMS: atom_id res chain seq x y z
N MET A 1 53.64 -0.60 25.16
CA MET A 1 52.98 -0.45 23.86
C MET A 1 52.39 -1.80 23.48
N ILE A 2 51.12 -2.01 23.86
CA ILE A 2 50.21 -3.00 23.26
C ILE A 2 48.87 -2.26 23.28
N GLU A 3 48.39 -1.83 22.13
CA GLU A 3 47.04 -1.27 22.02
C GLU A 3 46.05 -2.41 22.23
N ALA A 4 45.29 -2.33 23.32
CA ALA A 4 44.11 -3.16 23.48
C ALA A 4 43.11 -2.69 22.43
N GLY A 5 43.02 -3.41 21.31
CA GLY A 5 41.96 -3.20 20.34
C GLY A 5 40.62 -3.34 21.05
N GLU A 6 39.87 -2.25 21.11
CA GLU A 6 38.49 -2.24 21.58
C GLU A 6 37.71 -3.34 20.85
N PRO A 7 36.94 -4.18 21.56
CA PRO A 7 36.12 -5.18 20.89
C PRO A 7 35.12 -4.45 20.00
N PHE A 8 35.26 -4.63 18.68
CA PHE A 8 34.32 -4.12 17.70
C PHE A 8 32.96 -4.76 17.99
N THR A 9 32.09 -4.01 18.65
CA THR A 9 30.71 -4.45 18.88
C THR A 9 30.01 -4.23 17.55
N GLU A 10 29.93 -5.29 16.75
CA GLU A 10 29.21 -5.29 15.49
C GLU A 10 27.74 -4.96 15.80
N PHE A 11 27.31 -3.75 15.42
CA PHE A 11 25.94 -3.31 15.53
C PHE A 11 25.12 -4.11 14.51
N VAL A 12 24.60 -5.27 14.93
CA VAL A 12 23.67 -6.06 14.13
C VAL A 12 22.29 -5.44 14.30
N GLU A 13 21.74 -4.89 13.22
CA GLU A 13 20.34 -4.44 13.23
C GLU A 13 19.42 -5.63 13.57
N PRO A 14 18.50 -5.48 14.52
CA PRO A 14 17.59 -6.56 14.88
C PRO A 14 16.70 -6.91 13.68
N ILE A 15 16.62 -8.21 13.36
CA ILE A 15 15.71 -8.71 12.33
C ILE A 15 14.27 -8.39 12.80
N PRO A 16 13.45 -7.73 11.98
CA PRO A 16 12.08 -7.40 12.36
C PRO A 16 11.29 -8.69 12.61
N SER A 17 10.45 -8.69 13.65
CA SER A 17 9.57 -9.82 13.92
C SER A 17 8.46 -9.89 12.85
N VAL A 18 7.83 -11.05 12.72
CA VAL A 18 6.66 -11.20 11.82
C VAL A 18 5.56 -10.22 12.21
N THR A 19 5.35 -9.97 13.50
CA THR A 19 4.35 -9.00 13.99
C THR A 19 4.69 -7.57 13.58
N ASP A 20 5.97 -7.18 13.60
CA ASP A 20 6.42 -5.87 13.14
C ASP A 20 6.16 -5.70 11.64
N LEU A 21 6.49 -6.73 10.84
CA LEU A 21 6.21 -6.73 9.40
C LEU A 21 4.70 -6.63 9.13
N GLN A 22 3.87 -7.39 9.85
CA GLN A 22 2.42 -7.30 9.72
C GLN A 22 1.89 -5.89 10.04
N ALA A 23 2.44 -5.21 11.05
CA ALA A 23 2.05 -3.85 11.38
C ALA A 23 2.43 -2.86 10.25
N VAL A 24 3.67 -2.94 9.76
CA VAL A 24 4.17 -2.13 8.62
C VAL A 24 3.30 -2.33 7.39
N GLU A 25 2.93 -3.57 7.09
CA GLU A 25 2.14 -3.86 5.89
C GLU A 25 0.67 -3.44 5.99
N ARG A 26 0.09 -3.47 7.19
CA ARG A 26 -1.25 -2.90 7.43
C ARG A 26 -1.24 -1.39 7.27
N ASP A 27 -0.22 -0.72 7.80
CA ASP A 27 -0.04 0.73 7.68
C ASP A 27 0.17 1.15 6.21
N TRP A 28 0.97 0.40 5.45
CA TRP A 28 1.12 0.59 4.01
C TRP A 28 -0.22 0.46 3.28
N ARG A 29 -0.99 -0.61 3.55
CA ARG A 29 -2.32 -0.83 2.96
C ARG A 29 -3.27 0.32 3.29
N ASP A 30 -3.31 0.74 4.55
CA ASP A 30 -4.17 1.84 4.98
C ASP A 30 -3.78 3.16 4.30
N SER A 31 -2.48 3.39 4.14
CA SER A 31 -1.95 4.53 3.38
C SER A 31 -2.29 4.48 1.88
N GLU A 32 -2.28 3.31 1.23
CA GLU A 32 -2.75 3.17 -0.17
C GLU A 32 -4.25 3.45 -0.29
N LEU A 33 -5.05 2.92 0.63
CA LEU A 33 -6.49 3.14 0.63
C LEU A 33 -6.84 4.62 0.83
N GLU A 34 -6.20 5.29 1.78
CA GLU A 34 -6.54 6.66 2.17
C GLU A 34 -6.20 7.68 1.07
N ARG A 35 -4.91 7.83 0.78
CA ARG A 35 -4.41 7.58 -0.57
C ARG A 35 -5.29 7.98 -1.76
N SER A 36 -6.00 6.96 -2.20
CA SER A 36 -6.76 6.96 -3.44
C SER A 36 -8.27 7.03 -3.19
N ARG A 37 -8.72 7.06 -1.92
CA ARG A 37 -10.15 7.04 -1.55
C ARG A 37 -10.95 8.13 -2.26
N TRP A 38 -10.37 9.32 -2.33
CA TRP A 38 -10.99 10.52 -2.92
C TRP A 38 -11.39 10.32 -4.38
N LEU A 39 -10.65 9.51 -5.17
CA LEU A 39 -10.99 9.23 -6.56
C LEU A 39 -12.31 8.47 -6.68
N ARG A 40 -12.57 7.54 -5.76
CA ARG A 40 -13.82 6.80 -5.72
C ARG A 40 -14.98 7.71 -5.33
N GLU A 41 -14.76 8.58 -4.35
CA GLU A 41 -15.76 9.54 -3.87
C GLU A 41 -16.12 10.52 -4.98
N ARG A 42 -15.13 11.17 -5.59
CA ARG A 42 -15.31 12.06 -6.74
C ARG A 42 -16.07 11.39 -7.89
N HIS A 43 -15.72 10.16 -8.27
CA HIS A 43 -16.40 9.47 -9.37
C HIS A 43 -17.88 9.21 -9.05
N ARG A 44 -18.22 8.90 -7.79
CA ARG A 44 -19.62 8.73 -7.37
C ARG A 44 -20.36 10.06 -7.39
N ASP A 45 -19.74 11.13 -6.89
CA ASP A 45 -20.32 12.47 -6.94
C ASP A 45 -20.59 12.91 -8.39
N GLU A 46 -19.67 12.65 -9.31
CA GLU A 46 -19.83 12.93 -10.75
C GLU A 46 -20.98 12.14 -11.37
N GLN A 47 -21.14 10.86 -11.01
CA GLN A 47 -22.27 10.04 -11.45
C GLN A 47 -23.61 10.56 -10.90
N GLU A 48 -23.65 10.92 -9.61
CA GLU A 48 -24.85 11.46 -8.96
C GLU A 48 -25.26 12.81 -9.56
N LEU A 49 -24.28 13.65 -9.92
CA LEU A 49 -24.49 14.92 -10.61
C LEU A 49 -24.80 14.76 -12.11
N GLN A 50 -24.72 13.55 -12.65
CA GLN A 50 -24.89 13.24 -14.08
C GLN A 50 -23.97 14.06 -15.00
N VAL A 51 -22.74 14.31 -14.56
CA VAL A 51 -21.71 15.01 -15.35
C VAL A 51 -20.70 14.02 -15.93
N GLU A 52 -19.86 14.50 -16.84
CA GLU A 52 -18.74 13.71 -17.34
C GLU A 52 -17.79 13.33 -16.19
N THR A 53 -17.47 12.04 -16.08
CA THR A 53 -16.62 11.51 -15.02
C THR A 53 -15.14 11.70 -15.35
N THR A 54 -14.34 12.03 -14.34
CA THR A 54 -12.88 12.16 -14.47
C THR A 54 -12.22 10.83 -14.83
N LEU A 55 -12.70 9.73 -14.25
CA LEU A 55 -12.26 8.38 -14.59
C LEU A 55 -13.19 7.76 -15.63
N SER A 56 -12.62 6.98 -16.55
CA SER A 56 -13.40 6.06 -17.38
C SER A 56 -14.04 4.98 -16.50
N SER A 57 -15.09 4.33 -17.02
CA SER A 57 -15.73 3.18 -16.35
C SER A 57 -14.76 2.02 -16.12
N GLU A 58 -13.81 1.81 -17.03
CA GLU A 58 -12.74 0.81 -16.92
C GLU A 58 -11.79 1.15 -15.76
N HIS A 59 -11.22 2.36 -15.73
CA HIS A 59 -10.36 2.80 -14.64
C HIS A 59 -11.08 2.77 -13.28
N PHE A 60 -12.35 3.16 -13.24
CA PHE A 60 -13.13 3.10 -12.00
C PHE A 60 -13.33 1.65 -11.53
N SER A 61 -13.60 0.71 -12.44
CA SER A 61 -13.73 -0.71 -12.12
C SER A 61 -12.42 -1.31 -11.62
N GLU A 62 -11.29 -0.97 -12.26
CA GLU A 62 -9.95 -1.38 -11.82
C GLU A 62 -9.60 -0.80 -10.45
N LEU A 63 -9.97 0.45 -10.17
CA LEU A 63 -9.78 1.07 -8.86
C LEU A 63 -10.53 0.30 -7.77
N LEU A 64 -11.79 -0.06 -8.02
CA LEU A 64 -12.60 -0.82 -7.08
C LEU A 64 -12.05 -2.23 -6.86
N ALA A 65 -11.60 -2.91 -7.92
CA ALA A 65 -10.97 -4.22 -7.82
C ALA A 65 -9.67 -4.18 -7.02
N TRP A 66 -8.82 -3.19 -7.27
CA TRP A 66 -7.59 -2.99 -6.50
C TRP A 66 -7.86 -2.68 -5.02
N PHE A 67 -8.87 -1.84 -4.74
CA PHE A 67 -9.36 -1.57 -3.39
C PHE A 67 -9.86 -2.82 -2.66
N GLN A 68 -10.53 -3.72 -3.36
CA GLN A 68 -10.95 -5.00 -2.81
C GLN A 68 -9.73 -5.87 -2.48
N ALA A 69 -8.79 -5.99 -3.43
CA ALA A 69 -7.56 -6.76 -3.24
C ALA A 69 -6.73 -6.26 -2.03
N LEU A 70 -6.63 -4.93 -1.83
CA LEU A 70 -5.99 -4.35 -0.64
C LEU A 70 -6.67 -4.76 0.66
N ARG A 71 -8.01 -4.85 0.69
CA ARG A 71 -8.77 -5.25 1.88
C ARG A 71 -8.63 -6.75 2.18
N ASP A 72 -8.57 -7.56 1.14
CA ASP A 72 -8.48 -9.01 1.25
C ASP A 72 -7.06 -9.49 1.58
N TRP A 73 -6.04 -8.76 1.14
CA TRP A 73 -4.64 -9.19 1.26
C TRP A 73 -4.20 -9.53 2.70
N PRO A 74 -4.53 -8.77 3.76
CA PRO A 74 -4.20 -9.14 5.14
C PRO A 74 -4.89 -10.40 5.67
N GLN A 75 -5.87 -10.95 4.94
CA GLN A 75 -6.52 -12.21 5.27
C GLN A 75 -5.96 -13.39 4.45
N SER A 76 -5.09 -13.11 3.47
CA SER A 76 -4.45 -14.11 2.64
C SER A 76 -3.28 -14.80 3.36
N SER A 77 -2.97 -16.03 2.94
CA SER A 77 -1.77 -16.75 3.41
C SER A 77 -0.45 -16.11 2.96
N ALA A 78 -0.52 -15.20 1.98
CA ALA A 78 0.64 -14.48 1.45
C ALA A 78 1.07 -13.29 2.32
N PHE A 79 0.24 -12.88 3.29
CA PHE A 79 0.55 -11.78 4.19
C PHE A 79 1.57 -12.21 5.27
N PRO A 80 2.58 -11.39 5.62
CA PRO A 80 2.85 -10.00 5.20
C PRO A 80 3.92 -9.86 4.10
N SER A 81 4.03 -10.78 3.14
CA SER A 81 5.08 -10.69 2.11
C SER A 81 4.86 -9.48 1.19
N SER A 82 5.78 -8.52 1.20
CA SER A 82 5.69 -7.30 0.38
C SER A 82 5.66 -7.59 -1.13
N GLU A 83 6.24 -8.71 -1.56
CA GLU A 83 6.20 -9.16 -2.96
C GLU A 83 4.80 -9.56 -3.42
N GLN A 84 3.91 -9.84 -2.47
CA GLN A 84 2.52 -10.27 -2.71
C GLN A 84 1.53 -9.11 -2.52
N ARG A 85 2.02 -7.88 -2.38
CA ARG A 85 1.17 -6.68 -2.35
C ARG A 85 0.34 -6.58 -3.62
N PRO A 86 -0.96 -6.25 -3.51
CA PRO A 86 -1.79 -5.93 -4.67
C PRO A 86 -1.16 -4.83 -5.53
N GLN A 87 -0.93 -5.14 -6.81
CA GLN A 87 -0.29 -4.22 -7.74
C GLN A 87 -1.21 -3.05 -8.05
N ARG A 88 -0.68 -1.84 -7.93
CA ARG A 88 -1.41 -0.61 -8.25
C ARG A 88 -1.64 -0.53 -9.77
N PRO A 89 -2.85 -0.16 -10.23
CA PRO A 89 -3.06 0.15 -11.65
C PRO A 89 -2.12 1.25 -12.12
N ALA A 90 -1.48 1.09 -13.28
CA ALA A 90 -0.44 2.00 -13.76
C ALA A 90 -0.94 3.45 -13.94
N TRP A 91 -2.18 3.60 -14.43
CA TRP A 91 -2.80 4.92 -14.64
C TRP A 91 -3.01 5.70 -13.34
N LEU A 92 -3.11 5.02 -12.19
CA LEU A 92 -3.41 5.66 -10.91
C LEU A 92 -2.29 6.61 -10.47
N ALA A 93 -1.05 6.35 -10.88
CA ALA A 93 0.08 7.25 -10.62
C ALA A 93 -0.13 8.66 -11.19
N GLY A 94 -0.92 8.82 -12.27
CA GLY A 94 -1.27 10.13 -12.83
C GLY A 94 -2.22 10.96 -11.96
N TYR A 95 -2.79 10.38 -10.91
CA TYR A 95 -3.74 11.02 -10.01
C TYR A 95 -3.22 11.14 -8.57
N LEU A 96 -2.06 10.55 -8.26
CA LEU A 96 -1.45 10.62 -6.94
C LEU A 96 -0.35 11.69 -6.95
N ASN A 97 -0.49 12.70 -6.10
CA ASN A 97 0.53 13.75 -5.89
C ASN A 97 1.56 13.32 -4.83
#